data_AF-A0A2T2RWE0-F1
#
_entry.id   AF-A0A2T2RWE0-F1
#
_cell.length_a   1.000
_cell.length_b   1.000
_cell.length_c   1.000
_cell.angle_alpha   90.00
_cell.angle_beta   90.00
_cell.angle_gamma   90.00
#
_symmetry.space_group_name_H-M   'P 1'
#
loop_
_entity.id
_entity.type
_entity.pdbx_description
1 polymer ?
#
loop_
_entity_poly.entity_id
_entity_poly.type
_entity_poly.pdbx_seq_one_letter_code
_entity_poly.pdbx_strand_id
1 'polypeptide(L)' 'MPSLQLLLRKGINPILYILCAGCAWRMLSHNFPCWKTVYHYFRSGRIDRTWQEINHKLHQ' A
#
# COMPACT_ATOMS: atom_id res chain seq x y z
N MET A 1 -12.70 16.95 11.18
CA MET A 1 -12.51 15.51 11.47
C MET A 1 -11.53 14.91 10.46
N PRO A 2 -10.22 14.83 10.77
CA PRO A 2 -9.20 14.39 9.82
C PRO A 2 -8.90 12.89 10.01
N SER A 3 -9.84 12.00 9.71
CA SER A 3 -9.74 10.58 10.14
C SER A 3 -9.83 9.52 9.03
N LEU A 4 -10.08 9.87 7.77
CA LEU A 4 -10.11 8.86 6.67
C LEU A 4 -9.05 9.07 5.58
N GLN A 5 -8.80 10.31 5.16
CA GLN A 5 -7.80 10.66 4.15
C GLN A 5 -6.36 10.24 4.56
N LEU A 6 -6.05 10.32 5.85
CA LEU A 6 -4.72 9.99 6.37
C LEU A 6 -4.46 8.48 6.39
N LEU A 7 -5.49 7.66 6.67
CA LEU A 7 -5.37 6.19 6.70
C LEU A 7 -5.13 5.63 5.28
N LEU A 8 -5.85 6.15 4.29
CA LEU A 8 -5.65 5.80 2.87
C LEU A 8 -4.23 6.17 2.40
N ARG A 9 -3.74 7.38 2.72
CA ARG A 9 -2.35 7.77 2.40
C ARG A 9 -1.30 6.97 3.17
N LYS A 10 -1.56 6.52 4.39
CA LYS A 10 -0.58 5.78 5.20
C LYS A 10 -0.39 4.33 4.73
N GLY A 11 -1.43 3.69 4.20
CA GLY A 11 -1.37 2.28 3.77
C GLY A 11 -1.22 2.11 2.26
N ILE A 12 -2.06 2.76 1.47
CA ILE A 12 -2.14 2.54 0.02
C ILE A 12 -1.00 3.27 -0.71
N ASN A 13 -0.66 4.49 -0.29
CA ASN A 13 0.39 5.28 -0.94
C ASN A 13 1.78 4.61 -0.91
N PRO A 14 2.28 4.06 0.21
CA PRO A 14 3.56 3.35 0.20
C PRO A 14 3.52 2.03 -0.60
N ILE A 15 2.39 1.34 -0.65
CA ILE A 15 2.24 0.12 -1.45
C ILE A 15 2.28 0.46 -2.95
N LEU A 16 1.54 1.48 -3.38
CA LEU A 16 1.59 1.98 -4.76
C LEU A 16 2.98 2.52 -5.11
N TYR A 17 3.63 3.23 -4.19
CA TYR A 17 5.01 3.69 -4.39
C TYR A 17 5.96 2.53 -4.66
N ILE A 18 5.90 1.46 -3.87
CA ILE A 18 6.73 0.26 -4.08
C ILE A 18 6.38 -0.45 -5.39
N LEU A 19 5.10 -0.62 -5.69
CA LEU A 19 4.64 -1.33 -6.89
C LEU A 19 4.95 -0.57 -8.19
N CYS A 20 4.78 0.76 -8.20
CA CYS A 20 5.06 1.59 -9.37
C CYS A 20 6.56 1.88 -9.54
N ALA A 21 7.29 2.14 -8.45
CA ALA A 21 8.72 2.46 -8.53
C ALA A 21 9.62 1.21 -8.59
N GLY A 22 9.10 0.01 -8.35
CA GLY A 22 9.86 -1.25 -8.39
C GLY A 22 10.94 -1.38 -7.31
N CYS A 23 10.84 -0.59 -6.24
CA CYS A 23 11.85 -0.52 -5.19
C CYS A 23 11.72 -1.69 -4.18
N ALA A 24 12.84 -2.16 -3.63
CA ALA A 24 12.80 -3.15 -2.55
C ALA A 24 12.07 -2.60 -1.31
N TRP A 25 11.26 -3.42 -0.63
CA TRP A 25 10.50 -3.04 0.57
C TRP A 25 11.36 -2.36 1.65
N ARG A 26 12.64 -2.76 1.76
CA ARG A 26 13.60 -2.23 2.73
C ARG A 26 14.09 -0.80 2.40
N MET A 27 13.89 -0.34 1.16
CA MET A 27 14.22 1.02 0.72
C MET A 27 13.07 2.00 0.90
N LEU A 28 12.00 1.61 1.59
CA LEU A 28 10.89 2.51 1.87
C LEU A 28 11.40 3.70 2.70
N SER A 29 11.16 4.91 2.19
CA SER A 29 11.61 6.16 2.81
C SER A 29 11.07 6.30 4.24
N HIS A 30 11.86 6.92 5.13
CA HIS A 30 11.51 7.18 6.54
C HIS A 30 10.21 8.01 6.71
N ASN A 31 9.74 8.64 5.64
CA ASN A 31 8.46 9.36 5.63
C ASN A 31 7.23 8.44 5.68
N PHE A 32 7.43 7.12 5.58
CA PHE A 32 6.36 6.12 5.64
C PHE A 32 6.46 5.27 6.92
N PRO A 33 5.34 4.67 7.38
CA PRO A 33 5.38 3.68 8.45
C PRO A 33 6.36 2.56 8.10
N CYS A 34 6.98 1.96 9.12
CA CYS A 34 7.97 0.89 8.96
C CYS A 34 7.56 -0.11 7.88
N TRP A 35 8.49 -0.48 6.99
CA TRP A 35 8.22 -1.35 5.85
C TRP A 35 7.50 -2.65 6.23
N LYS A 36 7.72 -3.17 7.46
CA LYS A 36 7.02 -4.33 8.00
C LYS A 36 5.51 -4.10 8.06
N THR A 37 5.07 -2.95 8.58
CA THR A 37 3.66 -2.57 8.69
C THR A 37 3.01 -2.47 7.31
N VAL A 38 3.69 -1.83 6.36
CA VAL A 38 3.22 -1.73 4.97
C VAL A 38 3.12 -3.11 4.32
N TYR A 39 4.13 -3.97 4.53
CA TYR A 39 4.12 -5.35 4.07
C TYR A 39 2.99 -6.17 4.70
N HIS A 40 2.67 -5.96 5.97
CA HIS A 40 1.52 -6.62 6.61
C HIS A 40 0.21 -6.25 5.92
N TYR A 41 -0.04 -4.97 5.64
CA TYR A 41 -1.22 -4.55 4.88
C TYR A 41 -1.25 -5.14 3.47
N PHE A 42 -0.11 -5.11 2.76
CA PHE A 42 0.01 -5.73 1.45
C PHE A 42 -0.32 -7.23 1.49
N ARG A 43 0.26 -7.95 2.46
CA ARG A 43 0.05 -9.40 2.63
C ARG A 43 -1.42 -9.72 2.92
N SER A 44 -2.07 -8.97 3.79
CA SER A 44 -3.50 -9.16 4.09
C SER A 44 -4.37 -8.97 2.86
N GLY A 45 -4.17 -7.88 2.09
CA GLY A 45 -4.92 -7.65 0.85
C GLY A 45 -4.61 -8.65 -0.28
N ARG A 46 -3.45 -9.32 -0.23
CA ARG A 46 -3.12 -10.41 -1.17
C ARG A 46 -3.89 -11.68 -0.85
N ILE A 47 -4.11 -11.96 0.43
CA ILE A 47 -4.91 -13.11 0.88
C ILE A 47 -6.39 -12.86 0.62
N ASP A 48 -6.86 -11.64 0.90
CA ASP A 48 -8.27 -11.24 0.80
C ASP A 48 -8.68 -10.74 -0.60
N ARG A 49 -7.84 -10.97 -1.62
CA ARG A 49 -8.08 -10.56 -3.03
C ARG A 49 -8.32 -9.06 -3.26
N THR A 50 -8.20 -8.21 -2.24
CA THR A 50 -8.39 -6.75 -2.33
C THR A 50 -7.56 -6.12 -3.46
N TRP A 51 -6.32 -6.57 -3.67
CA TRP A 51 -5.48 -6.06 -4.77
C TRP A 51 -6.01 -6.41 -6.15
N GLN A 52 -6.65 -7.57 -6.30
CA GLN A 52 -7.22 -8.01 -7.57
C GLN A 52 -8.45 -7.15 -7.92
N GLU A 53 -9.28 -6.81 -6.93
CA GLU A 53 -10.41 -5.91 -7.12
C GLU A 53 -9.98 -4.48 -7.46
N ILE A 54 -8.97 -3.96 -6.74
CA ILE A 54 -8.40 -2.64 -7.04
C ILE A 54 -7.82 -2.62 -8.45
N ASN A 55 -7.03 -3.64 -8.82
CA ASN A 55 -6.44 -3.72 -10.17
C ASN A 55 -7.52 -3.86 -11.24
N HIS A 56 -8.57 -4.67 -11.00
CA HIS A 56 -9.69 -4.79 -11.91
C HIS A 56 -10.39 -3.45 -12.14
N LYS A 57 -10.64 -2.67 -11.07
CA LYS A 57 -11.28 -1.34 -11.17
C LYS A 57 -10.40 -0.28 -11.83
N LEU A 58 -9.08 -0.41 -11.77
CA LEU A 58 -8.14 0.54 -12.38
C LEU A 58 -7.89 0.27 -13.88
N HIS A 59 -8.18 -0.94 -14.34
CA HIS A 59 -8.02 -1.37 -15.73
C HIS A 59 -9.38 -1.51 -16.48
N GLN A 60 -10.46 -0.96 -15.92
CA GLN A 60 -11.75 -0.71 -16.58
C GLN A 60 -11.79 0.70 -17.16
#